data_AF-A0A2V6JIS1-F1
#
_entry.id   AF-A0A2V6JIS1-F1
#
_cell.length_a   1.000
_cell.length_b   1.000
_cell.length_c   1.000
_cell.angle_alpha   90.00
_cell.angle_beta   90.00
_cell.angle_gamma   90.00
#
_symmetry.space_group_name_H-M   'P 1'
#
loop_
_entity.id
_entity.type
_entity.pdbx_description
1 polymer ?
#
loop_
_entity_poly.entity_id
_entity_poly.type
_entity_poly.pdbx_seq_one_letter_code
_entity_poly.pdbx_strand_id
1 'polypeptide(L)'
;MFGHELTHAVWIWLMGGRVSRFRVGRDGGHVVTNRTNFWIALAPYFFPLYSILAIAIYGALSFSYNVQPYGRLLYAVIGATWAFHLTFTCWMIPKNQTDLRDHGTFFSLVVIYLMNLALLSVMLIVASPHITFVSFGADLAKNLGNFSQWVGDLTDKFVQGAHH
;
A
#
# COMPACT_ATOMS: atom_id res chain seq x y z
N MET A 1 6.20 14.27 6.37
CA MET A 1 7.25 14.33 5.33
C MET A 1 8.26 13.25 5.58
N PHE A 2 9.29 13.39 6.43
CA PHE A 2 10.43 12.45 6.56
C PHE A 2 10.23 10.96 6.19
N GLY A 3 9.22 10.26 6.73
CA GLY A 3 8.94 8.87 6.37
C GLY A 3 8.63 8.64 4.88
N HIS A 4 8.05 9.63 4.21
CA HIS A 4 7.81 9.70 2.76
C HIS A 4 9.12 9.65 1.98
N GLU A 5 10.02 10.59 2.26
CA GLU A 5 11.32 10.65 1.58
C GLU A 5 12.21 9.46 1.95
N LEU A 6 12.14 8.98 3.19
CA LEU A 6 12.86 7.78 3.62
C LEU A 6 12.38 6.54 2.84
N THR A 7 11.08 6.42 2.60
CA THR A 7 10.52 5.30 1.84
C THR A 7 11.02 5.31 0.39
N HIS A 8 11.07 6.48 -0.24
CA HIS A 8 11.71 6.65 -1.55
C HIS A 8 13.16 6.15 -1.55
N ALA A 9 13.96 6.57 -0.57
CA ALA A 9 15.36 6.17 -0.46
C ALA A 9 15.52 4.65 -0.30
N VAL A 10 14.67 4.01 0.52
CA VAL A 10 14.65 2.55 0.69
C VAL A 10 14.34 1.86 -0.64
N TRP A 11 13.31 2.30 -1.36
CA TRP A 11 12.91 1.68 -2.63
C TRP A 11 13.91 1.90 -3.75
N ILE A 12 14.57 3.06 -3.80
CA ILE A 12 15.69 3.30 -4.73
C ILE A 12 16.81 2.28 -4.47
N TRP A 13 17.17 2.06 -3.21
CA TRP A 13 18.21 1.10 -2.86
C TRP A 13 17.80 -0.34 -3.20
N LEU A 14 16.57 -0.75 -2.87
CA LEU A 14 16.05 -2.09 -3.19
C LEU A 14 16.01 -2.36 -4.71
N MET A 15 15.79 -1.32 -5.52
CA MET A 15 15.78 -1.42 -6.98
C MET A 15 17.18 -1.24 -7.62
N GLY A 16 18.25 -1.28 -6.83
CA GLY A 16 19.63 -1.17 -7.31
C GLY A 16 20.03 0.22 -7.79
N GLY A 17 19.25 1.26 -7.45
CA GLY A 17 19.59 2.66 -7.69
C GLY A 17 20.58 3.20 -6.66
N ARG A 18 21.16 4.37 -6.96
CA ARG A 18 22.00 5.11 -6.01
C ARG A 18 21.33 6.42 -5.64
N VAL A 19 21.22 6.69 -4.34
CA VAL A 19 20.74 7.99 -3.83
C VAL A 19 21.89 8.99 -3.91
N SER A 20 21.88 9.86 -4.92
CA SER A 20 23.00 10.81 -5.13
C SER A 20 22.92 12.06 -4.24
N ARG A 21 21.70 12.51 -3.91
CA ARG A 21 21.42 13.61 -2.96
C ARG A 21 20.08 13.40 -2.28
N PHE A 22 20.09 13.39 -0.95
CA PHE A 22 18.91 13.38 -0.07
C PHE A 22 18.76 14.79 0.52
N ARG A 23 17.83 15.60 0.03
CA ARG A 23 17.47 16.90 0.64
C ARG A 23 16.05 16.80 1.18
N VAL A 24 15.90 16.83 2.50
CA VAL A 24 14.62 16.95 3.19
C VAL A 24 14.42 18.42 3.54
N GLY A 25 13.42 19.05 2.91
CA GLY A 25 12.96 20.40 3.24
C GLY A 25 11.56 20.36 3.87
N ARG A 26 11.18 21.42 4.60
CA ARG A 26 9.86 21.55 5.24
C ARG A 26 8.68 21.64 4.26
N ASP A 27 8.96 21.91 2.98
CA ASP A 27 7.95 22.09 1.90
C ASP A 27 8.03 21.05 0.77
N GLY A 28 8.99 20.13 0.80
CA GLY A 28 9.12 19.02 -0.15
C GLY A 28 10.57 18.56 -0.29
N GLY A 29 10.79 17.25 -0.37
CA GLY A 29 12.10 16.67 -0.69
C GLY A 29 12.11 16.08 -2.10
N HIS A 30 13.19 16.31 -2.85
CA HIS A 30 13.38 15.69 -4.16
C HIS A 30 14.60 14.77 -4.10
N VAL A 31 14.41 13.48 -4.39
CA VAL A 31 15.51 12.53 -4.49
C VAL A 31 15.99 12.48 -5.95
N VAL A 32 17.21 12.95 -6.20
CA VAL A 32 17.83 12.83 -7.53
C VAL A 32 18.42 11.42 -7.67
N THR A 33 17.77 10.58 -8.47
CA THR A 33 18.11 9.16 -8.71
C THR A 33 18.38 8.90 -10.20
N ASN A 34 19.17 7.86 -10.50
CA ASN A 34 19.45 7.37 -11.86
C ASN A 34 18.41 6.35 -12.37
N ARG A 35 17.41 6.02 -11.55
CA ARG A 35 16.33 5.08 -11.83
C ARG A 35 15.01 5.70 -11.37
N THR A 36 14.12 5.96 -12.32
CA THR A 36 12.76 6.49 -12.07
C THR A 36 11.74 5.50 -12.63
N ASN A 37 10.98 4.86 -11.76
CA ASN A 37 9.82 4.04 -12.12
C ASN A 37 8.68 4.32 -11.15
N PHE A 38 7.46 3.95 -11.54
CA PHE A 38 6.27 4.21 -10.73
C PHE A 38 6.31 3.46 -9.38
N TRP A 39 7.04 2.34 -9.27
CA TRP A 39 7.20 1.62 -8.01
C TRP A 39 7.90 2.48 -6.96
N ILE A 40 9.00 3.11 -7.33
CA ILE A 40 9.71 4.05 -6.45
C ILE A 40 8.81 5.26 -6.18
N ALA A 41 8.26 5.89 -7.23
CA ALA A 41 7.45 7.10 -7.09
C ALA A 41 6.23 6.91 -6.18
N LEU A 42 5.57 5.75 -6.24
CA LEU A 42 4.36 5.47 -5.47
C LEU A 42 4.63 4.75 -4.15
N ALA A 43 5.87 4.29 -3.90
CA ALA A 43 6.21 3.53 -2.70
C ALA A 43 5.74 4.17 -1.39
N PRO A 44 5.92 5.49 -1.15
CA PRO A 44 5.47 6.10 0.10
C PRO A 44 3.97 6.01 0.36
N TYR A 45 3.17 5.84 -0.69
CA TYR A 45 1.72 5.82 -0.64
C TYR A 45 1.14 4.44 -0.38
N PHE A 46 1.93 3.37 -0.54
CA PHE A 46 1.48 2.00 -0.27
C PHE A 46 2.39 1.21 0.66
N PHE A 47 3.62 1.66 0.92
CA PHE A 47 4.56 0.94 1.79
C PHE A 47 4.43 1.46 3.24
N PRO A 48 3.84 0.68 4.16
CA PRO A 48 3.60 1.12 5.53
C PRO A 48 4.90 0.99 6.37
N LEU A 49 5.86 1.89 6.10
CA LEU A 49 7.22 1.85 6.65
C LEU A 49 7.25 1.55 8.16
N TYR A 50 6.42 2.22 8.95
CA TYR A 50 6.39 2.06 10.41
C TYR A 50 5.83 0.70 10.85
N SER A 51 4.85 0.15 10.15
CA SER A 51 4.33 -1.21 10.43
C SER A 51 5.39 -2.25 10.13
N ILE A 52 6.13 -2.09 9.03
CA ILE A 52 7.22 -3.00 8.66
C ILE A 52 8.36 -2.92 9.67
N LEU A 53 8.71 -1.72 10.12
CA LEU A 53 9.72 -1.53 11.16
C LEU A 53 9.30 -2.18 12.48
N ALA A 54 8.03 -2.05 12.89
CA ALA A 54 7.51 -2.69 14.10
C ALA A 54 7.60 -4.22 14.02
N ILE A 55 7.23 -4.81 12.89
CA ILE A 55 7.33 -6.26 12.64
C ILE A 55 8.81 -6.70 12.65
N ALA A 56 9.69 -5.95 11.99
CA ALA A 56 11.11 -6.27 11.94
C ALA A 56 11.77 -6.21 13.32
N ILE A 57 11.45 -5.20 14.14
CA ILE A 57 11.94 -5.09 15.52
C ILE A 57 11.43 -6.25 16.38
N TYR A 58 10.13 -6.57 16.29
CA TYR A 58 9.57 -7.71 17.02
C TYR A 58 10.23 -9.03 16.63
N GLY A 59 10.43 -9.25 15.33
CA GLY A 59 11.16 -10.41 14.81
C GLY A 59 12.61 -10.46 15.28
N ALA A 60 13.34 -9.34 15.23
CA ALA A 60 14.71 -9.27 15.72
C ALA A 60 14.83 -9.58 17.21
N LEU A 61 13.93 -9.03 18.03
CA LEU A 61 13.89 -9.29 19.48
C LEU A 61 13.57 -10.75 19.79
N SER A 62 12.76 -11.42 18.95
CA SER A 62 12.41 -12.83 19.13
C SER A 62 13.61 -13.79 19.10
N PHE A 63 14.72 -13.39 18.48
CA PHE A 63 15.94 -14.20 18.49
C PHE A 63 16.63 -14.23 19.86
N SER A 64 16.43 -13.19 20.68
CA SER A 64 17.13 -13.03 21.96
C SER A 64 16.20 -13.08 23.18
N TYR A 65 14.91 -12.82 22.99
CA TYR A 65 13.92 -12.69 24.06
C TYR A 65 12.63 -13.44 23.73
N ASN A 66 11.94 -13.94 24.76
CA ASN A 66 10.59 -14.47 24.60
C ASN A 66 9.58 -13.32 24.43
N VAL A 67 9.34 -12.93 23.18
CA VAL A 67 8.42 -11.83 22.83
C VAL A 67 6.95 -12.27 22.69
N GLN A 68 6.66 -13.57 22.75
CA GLN A 68 5.29 -14.12 22.59
C GLN A 68 4.21 -13.41 23.43
N PRO A 69 4.45 -13.03 24.70
CA PRO A 69 3.45 -12.32 25.49
C PRO A 69 3.02 -10.97 24.92
N TYR A 70 3.86 -10.36 24.08
CA TYR A 70 3.65 -9.02 23.51
C TYR A 70 2.97 -9.04 22.14
N GLY A 71 2.48 -10.18 21.64
CA GLY A 71 1.81 -10.27 20.33
C GLY A 71 0.60 -9.32 20.21
N ARG A 72 -0.18 -9.13 21.29
CA ARG A 72 -1.29 -8.15 21.31
C ARG A 72 -0.79 -6.70 21.19
N LEU A 73 0.34 -6.39 21.82
CA LEU A 73 0.97 -5.08 21.70
C LEU A 73 1.47 -4.86 20.26
N LEU A 74 2.06 -5.88 19.64
CA LEU A 74 2.45 -5.82 18.23
C LEU A 74 1.26 -5.49 17.33
N TYR A 75 0.12 -6.17 17.50
CA TYR A 75 -1.09 -5.88 16.72
C TYR A 75 -1.62 -4.46 16.96
N ALA A 76 -1.61 -3.97 18.20
CA ALA A 76 -2.00 -2.60 18.51
C ALA A 76 -1.07 -1.56 17.83
N VAL A 77 0.24 -1.79 17.88
CA VAL A 77 1.23 -0.93 17.21
C VAL A 77 1.02 -0.95 15.70
N ILE A 78 0.87 -2.13 15.09
CA ILE A 78 0.58 -2.30 13.67
C ILE A 78 -0.69 -1.53 13.29
N GLY A 79 -1.77 -1.66 14.07
CA GLY A 79 -3.02 -0.94 13.81
C GLY A 79 -2.84 0.58 13.86
N ALA A 80 -2.10 1.08 14.86
CA ALA A 80 -1.81 2.51 14.98
C ALA A 80 -0.93 3.02 13.83
N THR A 81 0.12 2.29 13.45
CA THR A 81 1.00 2.68 12.33
C THR A 81 0.29 2.60 10.98
N TRP A 82 -0.65 1.67 10.82
CA TRP A 82 -1.51 1.60 9.64
C TRP A 82 -2.52 2.74 9.55
N ALA A 83 -3.19 3.07 10.65
CA ALA A 83 -4.08 4.22 10.70
C ALA A 83 -3.32 5.51 10.34
N PHE A 84 -2.10 5.66 10.87
CA PHE A 84 -1.20 6.73 10.49
C PHE A 84 -0.84 6.69 9.00
N HIS A 85 -0.43 5.53 8.45
CA HIS A 85 -0.07 5.38 7.04
C HIS A 85 -1.22 5.76 6.10
N LEU A 86 -2.44 5.28 6.35
CA LEU A 86 -3.62 5.59 5.55
C LEU A 86 -3.98 7.07 5.64
N THR A 87 -4.02 7.63 6.85
CA THR A 87 -4.34 9.05 7.05
C THR A 87 -3.30 9.94 6.39
N PHE A 88 -2.02 9.60 6.51
CA PHE A 88 -0.92 10.33 5.88
C PHE A 88 -0.99 10.24 4.35
N THR A 89 -1.30 9.06 3.80
CA THR A 89 -1.49 8.86 2.35
C THR A 89 -2.65 9.73 1.84
N CYS A 90 -3.81 9.68 2.49
CA CYS A 90 -4.96 10.53 2.15
C CYS A 90 -4.63 12.02 2.22
N TRP A 91 -3.82 12.44 3.20
CA TRP A 91 -3.38 13.83 3.33
C TRP A 91 -2.33 14.25 2.28
N MET A 92 -1.53 13.31 1.78
CA MET A 92 -0.51 13.57 0.75
C MET A 92 -1.08 13.61 -0.67
N ILE A 93 -2.09 12.80 -0.98
CA ILE A 93 -2.72 12.75 -2.31
C ILE A 93 -3.14 14.14 -2.85
N PRO A 94 -3.85 15.01 -2.10
CA PRO A 94 -4.30 16.30 -2.62
C PRO A 94 -3.16 17.33 -2.79
N LYS A 95 -1.94 17.03 -2.35
CA LYS A 95 -0.80 17.95 -2.43
C LYS A 95 -0.12 18.04 -3.79
N ASN A 96 -0.67 17.36 -4.80
CA ASN A 96 -0.23 17.46 -6.20
C ASN A 96 1.29 17.23 -6.40
N GLN A 97 1.87 16.31 -5.62
CA GLN A 97 3.27 15.91 -5.72
C GLN A 97 3.59 15.36 -7.12
N THR A 98 4.81 15.57 -7.60
CA THR A 98 5.28 15.01 -8.88
C THR A 98 5.19 13.49 -8.90
N ASP A 99 5.36 12.85 -7.74
CA ASP A 99 5.18 11.41 -7.49
C ASP A 99 3.91 10.82 -8.15
N LEU A 100 2.77 11.53 -8.10
CA LEU A 100 1.51 11.05 -8.69
C LEU A 100 1.36 11.42 -10.17
N ARG A 101 1.87 12.60 -10.56
CA ARG A 101 1.57 13.22 -11.86
C ARG A 101 2.45 12.68 -12.97
N ASP A 102 3.70 12.36 -12.68
CA ASP A 102 4.69 11.98 -13.69
C ASP A 102 4.32 10.68 -14.42
N HIS A 103 3.48 9.84 -13.80
CA HIS A 103 2.94 8.61 -14.40
C HIS A 103 1.42 8.69 -14.69
N GLY A 104 0.80 9.84 -14.46
CA GLY A 104 -0.63 10.06 -14.57
C GLY A 104 -1.39 9.80 -13.27
N THR A 105 -2.10 10.82 -12.77
CA THR A 105 -2.78 10.79 -11.47
C THR A 105 -3.78 9.63 -11.34
N PHE A 106 -4.58 9.35 -12.38
CA PHE A 106 -5.56 8.26 -12.34
C PHE A 106 -4.87 6.90 -12.15
N PHE A 107 -3.85 6.61 -12.98
CA PHE A 107 -3.06 5.39 -12.86
C PHE A 107 -2.44 5.26 -11.47
N SER A 108 -1.82 6.33 -10.98
CA SER A 108 -1.21 6.37 -9.65
C SER A 108 -2.22 6.06 -8.54
N LEU A 109 -3.41 6.67 -8.57
CA LEU A 109 -4.46 6.42 -7.58
C LEU A 109 -4.96 4.97 -7.60
N VAL A 110 -5.13 4.38 -8.79
CA VAL A 110 -5.51 2.97 -8.95
C VAL A 110 -4.45 2.06 -8.32
N VAL A 111 -3.16 2.28 -8.62
CA VAL A 111 -2.07 1.48 -8.06
C VAL A 111 -1.99 1.63 -6.54
N ILE A 112 -2.08 2.85 -6.01
CA ILE A 112 -2.07 3.12 -4.56
C ILE A 112 -3.21 2.36 -3.87
N TYR A 113 -4.42 2.44 -4.42
CA TYR A 113 -5.59 1.76 -3.89
C TYR A 113 -5.41 0.24 -3.89
N LEU A 114 -5.07 -0.34 -5.05
CA LEU A 114 -4.91 -1.80 -5.18
C LEU A 114 -3.80 -2.34 -4.29
N MET A 115 -2.69 -1.60 -4.15
CA MET A 115 -1.59 -2.05 -3.30
C MET A 115 -1.94 -2.01 -1.82
N ASN A 116 -2.59 -0.95 -1.34
CA ASN A 116 -3.05 -0.87 0.05
C ASN A 116 -4.10 -1.95 0.34
N LEU A 117 -5.03 -2.18 -0.58
CA LEU A 117 -6.03 -3.24 -0.45
C LEU A 117 -5.36 -4.62 -0.36
N ALA A 118 -4.43 -4.92 -1.26
CA ALA A 118 -3.69 -6.18 -1.24
C ALA A 118 -2.92 -6.38 0.07
N LEU A 119 -2.21 -5.35 0.56
CA LEU A 119 -1.46 -5.42 1.81
C LEU A 119 -2.38 -5.62 3.02
N LEU A 120 -3.51 -4.92 3.09
CA LEU A 120 -4.52 -5.13 4.14
C LEU A 120 -5.10 -6.55 4.08
N SER A 121 -5.40 -7.06 2.89
CA SER A 121 -5.88 -8.44 2.72
C SER A 121 -4.84 -9.45 3.23
N VAL A 122 -3.57 -9.32 2.82
CA VAL A 122 -2.48 -10.21 3.29
C VAL A 122 -2.38 -10.16 4.81
N MET A 123 -2.40 -8.98 5.40
CA MET A 123 -2.31 -8.83 6.86
C MET A 123 -3.48 -9.45 7.60
N LEU A 124 -4.71 -9.27 7.10
CA LEU A 124 -5.90 -9.88 7.68
C LEU A 124 -5.86 -11.40 7.57
N ILE A 125 -5.40 -11.95 6.44
CA ILE A 125 -5.22 -13.39 6.26
C ILE A 125 -4.19 -13.92 7.25
N VAL A 126 -3.03 -13.27 7.37
CA VAL A 126 -1.95 -13.69 8.29
C VAL A 126 -2.38 -13.57 9.76
N ALA A 127 -3.18 -12.56 10.11
CA ALA A 127 -3.68 -12.37 11.47
C ALA A 127 -4.87 -13.30 11.81
N SER A 128 -5.55 -13.85 10.80
CA SER A 128 -6.74 -14.67 10.98
C SER A 128 -6.41 -16.14 11.19
N PRO A 129 -6.97 -16.79 12.22
CA PRO A 129 -6.85 -18.24 12.37
C PRO A 129 -7.79 -19.01 11.42
N HIS A 130 -8.73 -18.34 10.74
CA HIS A 130 -9.79 -18.97 9.97
C HIS A 130 -9.71 -18.71 8.46
N ILE A 131 -9.02 -17.65 8.04
CA ILE A 131 -8.94 -17.26 6.63
C ILE A 131 -7.59 -17.70 6.10
N THR A 132 -7.61 -18.48 5.02
CA THR A 132 -6.39 -18.88 4.31
C THR A 132 -6.26 -18.10 3.01
N PHE A 133 -5.05 -18.06 2.44
CA PHE A 133 -4.84 -17.49 1.10
C PHE A 133 -5.68 -18.20 0.03
N VAL A 134 -5.87 -19.53 0.16
CA VAL A 134 -6.63 -20.33 -0.79
C VAL A 134 -8.12 -19.98 -0.73
N SER A 135 -8.70 -19.94 0.48
CA SER A 135 -10.11 -19.58 0.66
C SER A 135 -10.37 -18.15 0.18
N PHE A 136 -9.49 -17.21 0.52
CA PHE A 136 -9.58 -15.83 0.04
C PHE A 136 -9.51 -15.74 -1.49
N GLY A 137 -8.60 -16.48 -2.13
CA GLY A 137 -8.47 -16.50 -3.59
C GLY A 137 -9.71 -17.07 -4.29
N ALA A 138 -10.30 -18.14 -3.73
CA ALA A 138 -11.54 -18.71 -4.25
C ALA A 138 -12.71 -17.72 -4.14
N ASP A 139 -12.84 -17.04 -3.00
CA ASP A 139 -13.86 -16.01 -2.78
C ASP A 139 -13.66 -14.81 -3.71
N LEU A 140 -12.41 -14.37 -3.92
CA LEU A 140 -12.09 -13.29 -4.85
C LEU A 140 -12.51 -13.63 -6.29
N ALA A 141 -12.18 -14.84 -6.76
CA ALA A 141 -12.56 -15.29 -8.10
C ALA A 141 -14.08 -15.36 -8.27
N LYS A 142 -14.78 -15.89 -7.26
CA LYS A 142 -16.26 -15.94 -7.24
C LYS A 142 -16.87 -14.53 -7.29
N ASN A 143 -16.35 -13.61 -6.47
CA ASN A 143 -16.84 -12.23 -6.42
C ASN A 143 -16.57 -11.47 -7.73
N LEU A 144 -15.42 -11.69 -8.37
CA LEU A 144 -15.14 -11.13 -9.69
C LEU A 144 -16.10 -11.66 -10.76
N GLY A 145 -16.41 -12.97 -10.73
CA GLY A 145 -17.42 -13.57 -11.62
C GLY A 145 -18.80 -12.94 -11.44
N ASN A 146 -19.26 -12.83 -10.19
CA ASN A 146 -20.54 -12.21 -9.86
C ASN A 146 -20.60 -10.73 -10.30
N PHE A 147 -19.51 -9.98 -10.08
CA PHE A 147 -19.42 -8.59 -10.52
C PHE A 147 -19.50 -8.47 -12.04
N SER A 148 -18.77 -9.32 -12.77
CA SER A 148 -18.81 -9.34 -14.24
C SER A 148 -20.23 -9.61 -14.77
N GLN A 149 -20.95 -10.54 -14.15
CA GLN A 149 -22.34 -10.83 -14.51
C GLN A 149 -23.24 -9.63 -14.25
N TRP A 150 -23.13 -9.01 -13.07
CA TRP A 150 -23.90 -7.82 -12.72
C TRP A 150 -23.67 -6.64 -13.69
N VAL A 151 -22.43 -6.41 -14.13
CA VAL A 151 -22.12 -5.38 -15.14
C VAL A 151 -22.76 -5.72 -16.49
N GLY A 152 -22.74 -6.99 -16.89
CA GLY A 152 -23.44 -7.48 -18.09
C GLY A 152 -24.93 -7.19 -18.03
N ASP A 153 -25.59 -7.61 -16.95
CA ASP A 153 -27.03 -7.40 -16.74
C ASP A 153 -27.40 -5.91 -16.74
N LEU A 154 -26.56 -5.06 -16.15
CA LEU A 154 -26.78 -3.60 -16.13
C LEU A 154 -26.69 -3.01 -17.54
N THR A 155 -25.73 -3.49 -18.34
CA THR A 155 -25.53 -3.06 -19.72
C THR A 155 -26.72 -3.47 -20.59
N ASP A 156 -27.19 -4.72 -20.46
CA ASP A 156 -28.34 -5.23 -21.19
C ASP A 156 -29.62 -4.44 -20.86
N LYS A 157 -29.85 -4.12 -19.57
CA LYS A 157 -30.97 -3.28 -19.14
C LYS A 157 -30.90 -1.87 -19.73
N PHE A 158 -29.71 -1.27 -19.78
CA PHE A 158 -29.53 0.07 -20.35
C PHE A 158 -29.81 0.07 -21.87
N VAL A 159 -29.33 -0.94 -22.59
CA VAL A 159 -29.59 -1.09 -24.04
C VAL A 159 -31.08 -1.29 -24.30
N GLN A 160 -31.74 -2.19 -23.57
CA GLN A 160 -33.18 -2.44 -23.74
C GLN A 160 -34.04 -1.23 -23.36
N GLY A 161 -33.66 -0.49 -22.32
CA GLY A 161 -34.35 0.73 -21.90
C GLY A 161 -34.20 1.91 -22.86
N ALA A 162 -33.18 1.92 -23.72
CA ALA A 162 -32.97 2.94 -24.75
C ALA A 162 -33.75 2.67 -26.06
N HIS A 163 -34.37 1.49 -26.19
CA HIS A 163 -35.17 1.09 -27.35
C HIS A 163 -36.69 1.29 -27.15
N HIS A 164 -37.10 1.92 -26.05
CA HIS A 164 -38.47 2.34 -25.74
C HIS A 164 -38.55 3.85 -25.57
#